data_AF-A0A5C7M1I7-F1
#
_entry.id   AF-A0A5C7M1I7-F1
#
_cell.length_a   1.000
_cell.length_b   1.000
_cell.length_c   1.000
_cell.angle_alpha   90.00
_cell.angle_beta   90.00
_cell.angle_gamma   90.00
#
_symmetry.space_group_name_H-M   'P 1'
#
loop_
_entity.id
_entity.type
_entity.pdbx_description
1 polymer ?
#
loop_
_entity_poly.entity_id
_entity_poly.type
_entity_poly.pdbx_seq_one_letter_code
_entity_poly.pdbx_strand_id
1 'polypeptide(L)'
;MANASGKGGFQKGKSGNPGGRTAKTEAERTLEQMCRDKTPKALATILNIMADGDSDKVKLSAAQYVIDRGWGKAAQAVVVEGGQKPIQHRLEVAFVGSNATKQQEIAVQYRQSGKKST
;
A
#
# COMPACT_ATOMS: atom_id res chain seq x y z
N MET A 1 8.32 -24.04 -17.51
CA MET A 1 7.77 -24.30 -18.85
C MET A 1 8.04 -23.07 -19.71
N ALA A 2 8.59 -23.23 -20.91
CA ALA A 2 8.66 -22.15 -21.89
C ALA A 2 7.23 -21.76 -22.33
N ASN A 3 7.05 -20.52 -22.77
CA ASN A 3 5.83 -20.08 -23.44
C ASN A 3 5.54 -20.93 -24.69
N ALA A 4 4.27 -21.03 -25.11
CA ALA A 4 3.81 -21.91 -26.19
C ALA A 4 4.52 -21.71 -27.55
N SER A 5 5.19 -20.57 -27.75
CA SER A 5 5.99 -20.24 -28.93
C SER A 5 7.49 -20.62 -28.84
N GLY A 6 7.95 -21.19 -27.72
CA GLY A 6 9.33 -21.63 -27.52
C GLY A 6 10.40 -20.53 -27.46
N LYS A 7 10.01 -19.25 -27.59
CA LYS A 7 10.92 -18.09 -27.55
C LYS A 7 10.48 -17.09 -26.47
N GLY A 8 11.32 -16.88 -25.45
CA GLY A 8 11.14 -15.80 -24.47
C GLY A 8 10.44 -16.18 -23.15
N GLY A 9 10.25 -17.46 -22.85
CA GLY A 9 9.71 -17.90 -21.56
C GLY A 9 10.70 -17.69 -20.40
N PHE A 10 10.21 -17.16 -19.27
CA PHE A 10 11.00 -17.04 -18.05
C PHE A 10 11.43 -18.44 -17.57
N GLN A 11 12.75 -18.66 -17.50
CA GLN A 11 13.32 -19.91 -17.01
C GLN A 11 13.49 -19.81 -15.50
N LYS A 12 12.84 -20.71 -14.75
CA LYS A 12 12.97 -20.75 -13.28
C LYS A 12 14.45 -20.88 -12.91
N GLY A 13 14.94 -19.98 -12.07
CA GLY A 13 16.35 -19.93 -11.65
C GLY A 13 17.28 -19.16 -12.60
N LYS A 14 16.79 -18.64 -13.74
CA LYS A 14 17.57 -17.83 -14.67
C LYS A 14 16.87 -16.49 -14.92
N SER A 15 17.45 -15.42 -14.39
CA SER A 15 16.96 -14.07 -14.65
C SER A 15 17.04 -13.73 -16.15
N GLY A 16 15.98 -13.14 -16.70
CA GLY A 16 15.99 -12.57 -18.06
C GLY A 16 16.86 -11.32 -18.16
N ASN A 17 17.20 -10.71 -17.03
CA ASN A 17 18.18 -9.64 -16.92
C ASN A 17 19.16 -9.95 -15.77
N PRO A 18 20.22 -10.75 -16.02
CA PRO A 18 21.19 -11.12 -15.00
C PRO A 18 21.93 -9.92 -14.39
N GLY A 19 22.14 -8.85 -15.15
CA GLY A 19 22.78 -7.61 -14.69
C GLY A 19 21.84 -6.67 -13.92
N GLY A 20 20.55 -7.00 -13.87
CA GLY A 20 19.54 -6.15 -13.24
C GLY A 20 19.38 -4.78 -13.92
N ARG A 21 18.64 -3.89 -13.25
CA ARG A 21 18.62 -2.49 -13.65
C ARG A 21 19.98 -1.88 -13.28
N THR A 22 20.63 -1.22 -14.24
CA THR A 22 21.87 -0.46 -13.98
C THR A 22 21.67 0.46 -12.77
N ALA A 23 22.66 0.48 -11.87
CA ALA A 23 22.62 1.35 -10.72
C ALA A 23 22.48 2.81 -11.18
N LYS A 24 21.65 3.59 -10.47
CA LYS A 24 21.55 5.03 -10.74
C LYS A 24 22.91 5.68 -10.50
N THR A 25 23.30 6.53 -11.43
CA THR A 25 24.45 7.42 -11.33
C THR A 25 24.26 8.41 -10.17
N GLU A 26 25.36 8.98 -9.69
CA GLU A 26 25.30 9.96 -8.61
C GLU A 26 24.54 11.24 -9.03
N ALA A 27 24.66 11.62 -10.30
CA ALA A 27 23.92 12.75 -10.87
C ALA A 27 22.39 12.52 -10.84
N GLU A 28 21.93 11.31 -11.19
CA GLU A 28 20.50 10.96 -11.12
C GLU A 28 19.96 10.99 -9.68
N ARG A 29 20.73 10.46 -8.72
CA ARG A 29 20.36 10.48 -7.29
C ARG A 29 20.29 11.91 -6.76
N THR A 30 21.26 12.74 -7.12
CA THR A 30 21.32 14.15 -6.75
C THR A 30 20.12 14.91 -7.30
N LEU A 31 19.79 14.71 -8.59
CA LEU A 31 18.62 15.31 -9.21
C LEU A 31 17.32 14.88 -8.50
N GLU A 32 17.17 13.59 -8.20
CA GLU A 32 16.01 13.08 -7.45
C GLU A 32 15.88 13.73 -6.07
N GLN A 33 16.99 13.89 -5.35
CA GLN A 33 16.99 14.54 -4.04
C GLN A 33 16.60 16.01 -4.16
N MET A 34 17.18 16.75 -5.10
CA MET A 34 16.82 18.16 -5.35
C MET A 34 15.34 18.32 -5.69
N CYS A 35 14.76 17.42 -6.49
CA CYS A 35 13.33 17.43 -6.78
C CYS A 35 12.48 17.13 -5.54
N ARG A 36 12.87 16.16 -4.72
CA ARG A 36 12.19 15.83 -3.45
C ARG A 36 12.19 17.03 -2.51
N ASP A 37 13.31 17.73 -2.39
CA ASP A 37 13.44 18.91 -1.53
C ASP A 37 12.55 20.07 -1.99
N LYS A 38 12.18 20.13 -3.27
CA LYS A 38 11.21 21.13 -3.79
C LYS A 38 9.75 20.73 -3.60
N THR A 39 9.45 19.50 -3.20
CA THR A 39 8.08 19.00 -3.01
C THR A 39 7.22 19.91 -2.10
N PRO A 40 7.73 20.43 -0.95
CA PRO A 40 6.92 21.32 -0.10
C PRO A 40 6.53 22.61 -0.81
N LYS A 41 7.47 23.22 -1.56
CA LYS A 41 7.20 24.43 -2.34
C LYS A 41 6.23 24.16 -3.49
N ALA A 42 6.38 23.01 -4.18
CA ALA A 42 5.47 22.62 -5.24
C ALA A 42 4.04 22.41 -4.72
N LEU A 43 3.88 21.79 -3.54
CA LEU A 43 2.57 21.64 -2.90
C LEU A 43 1.96 23.01 -2.56
N ALA A 44 2.74 23.94 -1.99
CA ALA A 44 2.27 25.29 -1.73
C ALA A 44 1.80 25.99 -3.01
N THR A 45 2.53 25.85 -4.12
CA THR A 45 2.09 26.38 -5.42
C THR A 45 0.76 25.78 -5.87
N ILE A 46 0.56 24.46 -5.73
CA ILE A 46 -0.70 23.79 -6.08
C ILE A 46 -1.86 24.34 -5.24
N LEU A 47 -1.64 24.55 -3.94
CA LEU A 47 -2.66 25.12 -3.04
C LEU A 47 -3.01 26.56 -3.43
N ASN A 48 -2.02 27.36 -3.82
CA ASN A 48 -2.27 28.72 -4.32
C ASN A 48 -3.06 28.70 -5.64
N ILE A 49 -2.71 27.81 -6.57
CA ILE A 49 -3.46 27.64 -7.84
C ILE A 49 -4.90 27.20 -7.55
N MET A 50 -5.11 26.35 -6.56
CA MET A 50 -6.44 25.90 -6.14
C MET A 50 -7.28 27.07 -5.59
N ALA A 51 -6.68 28.00 -4.86
CA ALA A 51 -7.36 29.18 -4.33
C ALA A 51 -7.59 30.26 -5.41
N ASP A 52 -6.56 30.61 -6.15
CA ASP A 52 -6.47 31.88 -6.90
C ASP A 52 -6.25 31.68 -8.41
N GLY A 53 -6.29 30.46 -8.94
CA GLY A 53 -6.08 30.20 -10.36
C GLY A 53 -7.08 30.91 -11.29
N ASP A 54 -6.64 31.23 -12.51
CA ASP A 54 -7.37 32.07 -13.47
C ASP A 54 -8.72 31.49 -13.95
N SER A 55 -8.94 30.19 -13.79
CA SER A 55 -10.18 29.53 -14.21
C SER A 55 -10.58 28.42 -13.25
N ASP A 56 -11.90 28.19 -13.15
CA ASP A 56 -12.45 27.11 -12.34
C ASP A 56 -11.92 25.74 -12.74
N LYS A 57 -11.62 25.53 -14.03
CA LYS A 57 -11.00 24.29 -14.53
C LYS A 57 -9.60 24.07 -13.93
N VAL A 58 -8.80 25.14 -13.85
CA VAL A 58 -7.45 25.08 -13.26
C VAL A 58 -7.54 24.81 -11.75
N LYS A 59 -8.45 25.49 -11.05
CA LYS A 59 -8.71 25.26 -9.61
C LYS A 59 -9.18 23.84 -9.34
N LEU A 60 -10.13 23.33 -10.13
CA LEU A 60 -10.63 21.97 -10.04
C LEU A 60 -9.51 20.94 -10.27
N SER A 61 -8.66 21.16 -11.28
CA SER A 61 -7.52 20.28 -11.54
C SER A 61 -6.52 20.28 -10.37
N ALA A 62 -6.26 21.43 -9.75
CA ALA A 62 -5.38 21.53 -8.59
C ALA A 62 -5.99 20.82 -7.37
N ALA A 63 -7.29 21.02 -7.10
CA ALA A 63 -8.01 20.34 -6.04
C ALA A 63 -8.00 18.81 -6.20
N GLN A 64 -8.27 18.34 -7.42
CA GLN A 64 -8.23 16.92 -7.73
C GLN A 64 -6.82 16.33 -7.53
N TYR A 65 -5.77 17.06 -7.91
CA TYR A 65 -4.39 16.65 -7.69
C TYR A 65 -4.05 16.45 -6.20
N VAL A 66 -4.54 17.34 -5.33
CA VAL A 66 -4.36 17.22 -3.87
C VAL A 66 -5.06 15.98 -3.33
N ILE A 67 -6.33 15.77 -3.72
CA ILE A 67 -7.13 14.61 -3.29
C ILE A 67 -6.46 13.30 -3.72
N ASP A 68 -6.10 13.20 -4.99
CA ASP A 68 -5.47 12.00 -5.54
C ASP A 68 -4.13 11.67 -4.86
N ARG A 69 -3.41 12.67 -4.36
CA ARG A 69 -2.14 12.45 -3.67
C ARG A 69 -2.30 12.01 -2.22
N GLY A 70 -3.40 12.41 -1.57
CA GLY A 70 -3.75 12.04 -0.20
C GLY A 70 -4.44 10.68 -0.10
N TRP A 71 -5.36 10.39 -1.02
CA TRP A 71 -6.21 9.20 -0.99
C TRP A 71 -5.90 8.17 -2.08
N GLY A 72 -5.05 8.54 -3.06
CA GLY A 72 -4.81 7.72 -4.23
C GLY A 72 -5.87 7.93 -5.32
N LYS A 73 -5.61 7.34 -6.49
CA LYS A 73 -6.60 7.28 -7.58
C LYS A 73 -7.69 6.26 -7.25
N ALA A 74 -8.89 6.49 -7.78
CA ALA A 74 -9.97 5.51 -7.70
C ALA A 74 -9.52 4.14 -8.24
N ALA A 75 -9.97 3.06 -7.58
CA ALA A 75 -9.65 1.70 -7.99
C ALA A 75 -10.15 1.44 -9.42
N GLN A 76 -9.26 0.95 -10.29
CA GLN A 76 -9.62 0.60 -11.65
C GLN A 76 -10.42 -0.71 -11.65
N ALA A 77 -11.67 -0.66 -12.09
CA ALA A 77 -12.47 -1.86 -12.29
C ALA A 77 -11.92 -2.64 -13.50
N VAL A 78 -11.49 -3.89 -13.26
CA VAL A 78 -11.11 -4.82 -14.32
C VAL A 78 -12.34 -5.69 -14.63
N VAL A 79 -12.99 -5.42 -15.76
CA VAL A 79 -14.04 -6.29 -16.28
C VAL A 79 -13.37 -7.40 -17.10
N VAL A 80 -13.30 -8.60 -16.54
CA VAL A 80 -12.84 -9.79 -17.28
C VAL A 80 -14.05 -10.38 -17.99
N GLU A 81 -14.22 -10.06 -19.28
CA GLU A 81 -15.17 -10.79 -20.13
C GLU A 81 -14.56 -12.15 -20.49
N GLY A 82 -15.11 -13.21 -19.90
CA GLY A 82 -14.61 -14.58 -20.02
C GLY A 82 -14.26 -15.15 -18.65
N GLY A 83 -15.25 -15.79 -18.02
CA GLY A 83 -15.23 -16.19 -16.61
C GLY A 83 -13.94 -16.84 -16.13
N GLN A 84 -13.22 -16.11 -15.29
CA GLN A 84 -12.40 -16.69 -14.24
C GLN A 84 -12.93 -16.16 -12.91
N LYS A 85 -13.45 -17.08 -12.10
CA LYS A 85 -13.91 -16.79 -10.74
C LYS A 85 -12.78 -16.09 -9.98
N PRO A 86 -13.08 -15.09 -9.13
CA PRO A 86 -12.04 -14.40 -8.38
C PRO A 86 -11.19 -15.40 -7.61
N ILE A 87 -9.87 -15.17 -7.60
CA ILE A 87 -8.90 -16.03 -6.91
C ILE A 87 -9.27 -16.05 -5.42
N GLN A 88 -9.67 -17.21 -4.92
CA GLN A 88 -10.00 -17.43 -3.52
C GLN A 88 -8.70 -17.45 -2.72
N HIS A 89 -8.41 -16.38 -1.98
CA HIS A 89 -7.27 -16.33 -1.08
C HIS A 89 -7.67 -16.84 0.31
N ARG A 90 -6.98 -17.89 0.80
CA ARG A 90 -7.08 -18.36 2.19
C ARG A 90 -5.86 -17.85 2.96
N LEU A 91 -6.10 -17.00 3.96
CA LEU A 91 -5.08 -16.56 4.90
C LEU A 91 -5.20 -17.39 6.17
N GLU A 92 -4.19 -18.21 6.46
CA GLU A 92 -4.06 -18.89 7.76
C GLU A 92 -3.07 -18.08 8.61
N VAL A 93 -3.59 -17.50 9.70
CA VAL A 93 -2.78 -16.72 10.64
C VAL A 93 -2.41 -17.61 11.82
N ALA A 94 -1.12 -17.94 11.94
CA ALA A 94 -0.56 -18.60 13.12
C ALA A 94 0.15 -17.55 13.99
N PHE A 95 -0.43 -17.23 15.15
CA PHE A 95 0.25 -16.42 16.15
C PHE A 95 1.23 -17.31 16.92
N VAL A 96 2.53 -17.17 16.62
CA VAL A 96 3.58 -17.83 17.40
C VAL A 96 3.81 -16.98 18.66
N GLY A 97 3.19 -17.40 19.76
CA GLY A 97 3.45 -16.82 21.07
C GLY A 97 4.90 -17.07 21.50
N SER A 98 5.60 -16.00 21.90
CA SER A 98 6.85 -16.12 22.65
C SER A 98 6.55 -16.86 23.95
N ASN A 99 7.25 -17.96 24.18
CA ASN A 99 7.18 -18.72 25.44
C ASN A 99 7.71 -17.85 26.59
N ALA A 100 6.83 -17.04 27.19
CA ALA A 100 7.05 -16.41 28.47
C ALA A 100 6.36 -17.23 29.55
N THR A 101 7.17 -18.01 30.25
CA THR A 101 6.81 -18.90 31.36
C THR A 101 6.24 -18.12 32.55
N LYS A 102 5.13 -18.65 33.11
CA LYS A 102 4.54 -18.46 34.47
C LYS A 102 4.08 -17.05 34.90
N GLN A 103 2.76 -16.91 35.07
CA GLN A 103 2.10 -16.18 36.17
C GLN A 103 0.81 -16.94 36.52
N GLN A 104 0.86 -17.80 37.55
CA GLN A 104 0.29 -17.56 38.89
C GLN A 104 -1.23 -17.28 38.87
N GLU A 105 -1.98 -18.29 39.31
CA GLU A 105 -3.40 -18.22 39.61
C GLU A 105 -3.68 -17.11 40.62
N ILE A 106 -4.50 -16.14 40.24
CA ILE A 106 -5.23 -15.32 41.21
C ILE A 106 -6.67 -15.81 41.16
N ALA A 107 -6.99 -16.74 42.06
CA ALA A 107 -8.35 -17.11 42.38
C ALA A 107 -9.04 -15.91 43.03
N VAL A 108 -9.81 -15.15 42.25
CA VAL A 108 -10.77 -14.19 42.81
C VAL A 108 -12.08 -14.93 43.03
N GLN A 109 -12.21 -15.48 44.24
CA GLN A 109 -13.45 -16.01 44.78
C GLN A 109 -14.48 -14.89 44.91
N TYR A 110 -15.39 -14.76 43.95
CA TYR A 110 -16.60 -13.96 44.16
C TYR A 110 -17.58 -14.75 45.03
N ARG A 111 -17.51 -14.45 46.33
CA ARG A 111 -18.48 -14.79 47.36
C ARG A 111 -19.84 -14.21 46.97
N GLN A 112 -20.69 -15.03 46.35
CA GLN A 112 -22.12 -14.74 46.23
C GLN A 112 -22.77 -14.91 47.62
N SER A 113 -22.68 -13.87 48.45
CA SER A 113 -23.63 -13.64 49.54
C SER A 113 -24.61 -12.57 49.08
N GLY A 114 -25.87 -12.92 48.86
CA GLY A 114 -26.85 -11.89 48.53
C GLY A 114 -28.23 -12.38 48.14
N LYS A 115 -28.94 -12.92 49.13
CA LYS A 115 -30.39 -12.75 49.36
C LYS A 115 -31.38 -13.47 48.42
N LYS A 116 -32.00 -14.49 49.01
CA LYS A 116 -33.39 -14.88 48.79
C LYS A 116 -34.31 -13.64 48.95
N SER A 117 -35.22 -13.46 48.00
CA SER A 117 -36.44 -12.68 48.15
C SER A 117 -37.55 -13.43 47.44
N THR A 118 -38.30 -14.22 48.19
CA THR A 118 -39.72 -14.56 48.02
C THR A 118 -40.18 -15.25 49.29
#